data_AF-A0A4U0SGF9-F1
#
_entry.id   AF-A0A4U0SGF9-F1
#
_cell.length_a   1.000
_cell.length_b   1.000
_cell.length_c   1.000
_cell.angle_alpha   90.00
_cell.angle_beta   90.00
_cell.angle_gamma   90.00
#
_symmetry.space_group_name_H-M   'P 1'
#
loop_
_entity.id
_entity.type
_entity.pdbx_description
1 polymer ?
#
loop_
_entity_poly.entity_id
_entity_poly.type
_entity_poly.pdbx_seq_one_letter_code
_entity_poly.pdbx_strand_id
1 'polypeptide(L)'
;MTWQAASALAIRPQAALPLPSWCDDHGADSKWWMIRTQACMITPASLTVTNPQTGEAVGGINYLVYAYTYTDTSLLDWGYQIQLGMVSSWGAVAGTQASGTGACNGKCKVTDASFPAQSFTMTHDAVGNWIMTSTIATRPKGQRGTGTGQATWNFTNPQWDGPSTDMTLGTLDVRCDRALPGNTKPGCVMPQYIPQMVYSKSGAYPELAKHIEYAQNTKKLPGKHGTTKYLTRLTDAAKIKKNRNKACPSSLHRPAGKSCDEYPFASTWQGASTGNGTYSRRMINATQNKNGGVALANFYIYNRILEKDKFLVWIKS
;
A
#
# COMPACT_ATOMS: atom_id res chain seq x y z
N MET A 1 17.16 -6.78 -4.35
CA MET A 1 15.68 -6.84 -4.37
C MET A 1 15.18 -5.97 -5.49
N THR A 2 15.00 -6.59 -6.65
CA THR A 2 14.36 -6.01 -7.82
C THR A 2 12.85 -6.04 -7.60
N TRP A 3 12.26 -4.87 -7.42
CA TRP A 3 10.81 -4.72 -7.36
C TRP A 3 10.27 -4.86 -8.79
N GLN A 4 9.75 -6.02 -9.14
CA GLN A 4 8.93 -6.14 -10.34
C GLN A 4 7.60 -5.44 -10.06
N ALA A 5 7.37 -4.32 -10.75
CA ALA A 5 6.05 -3.75 -10.85
C ALA A 5 5.14 -4.79 -11.50
N ALA A 6 3.95 -5.01 -10.94
CA ALA A 6 2.92 -5.80 -11.59
C ALA A 6 2.67 -5.18 -12.96
N SER A 7 3.10 -5.88 -14.02
CA SER A 7 2.96 -5.38 -15.38
C SER A 7 1.47 -5.35 -15.74
N ALA A 8 1.07 -4.38 -16.58
CA ALA A 8 -0.32 -4.10 -17.00
C ALA A 8 -1.10 -5.28 -17.64
N LEU A 9 -0.53 -6.48 -17.68
CA LEU A 9 -1.16 -7.74 -18.09
C LEU A 9 -1.92 -8.46 -16.95
N ALA A 10 -1.80 -8.03 -15.69
CA ALA A 10 -2.35 -8.73 -14.53
C ALA A 10 -3.76 -8.28 -14.07
N ILE A 11 -4.45 -7.41 -14.81
CA ILE A 11 -5.81 -6.94 -14.48
C ILE A 11 -6.78 -7.48 -15.54
N ARG A 12 -6.95 -8.80 -15.59
CA ARG A 12 -7.99 -9.48 -16.37
C ARG A 12 -8.65 -10.55 -15.49
N PRO A 13 -9.93 -10.89 -15.70
CA PRO A 13 -10.58 -11.95 -14.96
C PRO A 13 -10.15 -13.31 -15.54
N GLN A 14 -9.02 -13.86 -15.10
CA GLN A 14 -8.71 -15.27 -15.32
C GLN A 14 -7.72 -15.79 -14.28
N ALA A 15 -8.11 -16.87 -13.58
CA ALA A 15 -7.43 -17.54 -12.47
C ALA A 15 -7.19 -16.67 -11.22
N ALA A 16 -7.32 -17.28 -10.03
CA ALA A 16 -6.95 -16.63 -8.78
C ALA A 16 -5.50 -16.14 -8.86
N LEU A 17 -5.28 -14.86 -8.61
CA LEU A 17 -3.91 -14.36 -8.47
C LEU A 17 -3.29 -15.01 -7.23
N PRO A 18 -2.06 -15.53 -7.33
CA PRO A 18 -1.37 -16.06 -6.16
C PRO A 18 -1.18 -14.94 -5.15
N LEU A 19 -1.41 -15.27 -3.87
CA LEU A 19 -1.12 -14.34 -2.80
C LEU A 19 0.39 -14.08 -2.75
N PRO A 20 0.82 -12.85 -2.45
CA PRO A 20 2.22 -12.58 -2.21
C PRO A 20 2.73 -13.39 -1.01
N SER A 21 3.94 -13.94 -1.08
CA SER A 21 4.51 -14.79 0.00
C SER A 21 4.54 -14.08 1.36
N TRP A 22 4.74 -12.76 1.37
CA TRP A 22 4.73 -11.97 2.60
C TRP A 22 3.36 -11.93 3.28
N CYS A 23 2.27 -12.27 2.59
CA CYS A 23 0.96 -12.37 3.21
C CYS A 23 0.89 -13.59 4.15
N ASP A 24 1.41 -14.73 3.68
CA ASP A 24 1.40 -15.98 4.44
C ASP A 24 2.34 -15.93 5.65
N ASP A 25 3.44 -15.18 5.57
CA ASP A 25 4.41 -14.98 6.66
C ASP A 25 3.78 -14.43 7.96
N HIS A 26 2.59 -13.84 7.87
CA HIS A 26 1.85 -13.27 9.00
C HIS A 26 0.73 -14.16 9.54
N GLY A 27 0.35 -15.22 8.82
CA GLY A 27 -0.74 -16.11 9.19
C GLY A 27 -2.12 -15.45 9.24
N ALA A 28 -3.09 -16.14 9.85
CA ALA A 28 -4.49 -15.69 9.96
C ALA A 28 -4.71 -14.75 11.15
N ASP A 29 -4.09 -13.56 11.13
CA ASP A 29 -4.14 -12.58 12.23
C ASP A 29 -5.24 -11.51 12.08
N SER A 30 -6.06 -11.61 11.04
CA SER A 30 -7.14 -10.68 10.69
C SER A 30 -6.68 -9.21 10.54
N LYS A 31 -5.41 -8.98 10.16
CA LYS A 31 -4.88 -7.65 9.85
C LYS A 31 -4.54 -7.52 8.37
N TRP A 32 -4.63 -6.28 7.88
CA TRP A 32 -4.11 -5.94 6.56
C TRP A 32 -2.60 -5.70 6.63
N TRP A 33 -1.85 -6.57 5.97
CA TRP A 33 -0.44 -6.40 5.66
C TRP A 33 -0.30 -5.80 4.27
N MET A 34 0.64 -4.89 4.07
CA MET A 34 0.68 -4.13 2.81
C MET A 34 2.06 -3.63 2.43
N ILE A 35 2.20 -3.46 1.11
CA ILE A 35 3.20 -2.62 0.46
C ILE A 35 2.49 -1.49 -0.30
N ARG A 36 3.24 -0.63 -0.99
CA ARG A 36 2.67 0.58 -1.60
C ARG A 36 1.58 0.32 -2.63
N THR A 37 1.56 -0.85 -3.26
CA THR A 37 0.64 -1.21 -4.34
C THR A 37 -0.17 -2.47 -4.08
N GLN A 38 -0.02 -3.10 -2.91
CA GLN A 38 -0.69 -4.35 -2.59
C GLN A 38 -1.03 -4.39 -1.10
N ALA A 39 -2.18 -4.94 -0.73
CA ALA A 39 -2.51 -5.28 0.64
C ALA A 39 -3.18 -6.65 0.68
N CYS A 40 -2.92 -7.41 1.74
CA CYS A 40 -3.43 -8.75 1.95
C CYS A 40 -3.86 -8.94 3.40
N MET A 41 -4.92 -9.71 3.63
CA MET A 41 -5.41 -10.12 4.94
C MET A 41 -5.81 -11.59 4.87
N ILE A 42 -5.47 -12.34 5.91
CA ILE A 42 -5.98 -13.70 6.12
C ILE A 42 -6.81 -13.66 7.41
N THR A 43 -8.08 -14.01 7.33
CA THR A 43 -8.98 -14.00 8.50
C THR A 43 -9.78 -15.30 8.58
N PRO A 44 -9.89 -15.91 9.77
CA PRO A 44 -10.78 -17.05 9.96
C PRO A 44 -12.23 -16.60 9.92
N ALA A 45 -13.09 -17.49 9.45
CA ALA A 45 -14.54 -17.35 9.46
C ALA A 45 -15.19 -18.73 9.61
N SER A 46 -16.47 -18.75 9.96
CA SER A 46 -17.24 -19.97 10.08
C SER A 46 -18.64 -19.84 9.50
N LEU A 47 -19.17 -20.98 9.08
CA LEU A 47 -20.56 -21.20 8.71
C LEU A 47 -21.11 -22.26 9.67
N THR A 48 -22.27 -22.00 10.25
CA THR A 48 -23.02 -22.98 11.04
C THR A 48 -24.38 -23.16 10.39
N VAL A 49 -24.75 -24.41 10.11
CA VAL A 49 -26.06 -24.78 9.59
C VAL A 49 -26.93 -25.20 10.78
N THR A 50 -28.06 -24.54 10.96
CA THR A 50 -28.99 -24.81 12.07
C THR A 50 -30.32 -25.33 11.56
N ASN A 51 -30.88 -26.32 12.25
CA ASN A 51 -32.27 -26.73 12.04
C ASN A 51 -33.20 -25.57 12.46
N PRO A 52 -34.05 -25.04 11.56
CA PRO A 52 -34.87 -23.86 11.88
C PRO A 52 -36.00 -24.15 12.87
N GLN A 53 -36.41 -25.40 13.05
CA GLN A 53 -37.45 -25.79 14.01
C GLN A 53 -36.90 -25.99 15.43
N THR A 54 -35.71 -26.59 15.57
CA THR A 54 -35.12 -26.92 16.90
C THR A 54 -34.03 -25.95 17.33
N GLY A 55 -33.43 -25.21 16.40
CA GLY A 55 -32.26 -24.36 16.64
C GLY A 55 -30.93 -25.11 16.75
N GLU A 56 -30.94 -26.44 16.63
CA GLU A 56 -29.75 -27.27 16.78
C GLU A 56 -28.80 -27.13 15.58
N ALA A 57 -27.49 -27.15 15.84
CA ALA A 57 -26.49 -27.16 14.77
C ALA A 57 -26.42 -28.55 14.11
N VAL A 58 -26.67 -28.60 12.81
CA VAL A 58 -26.70 -29.84 11.99
C VAL A 58 -25.53 -29.93 11.01
N GLY A 59 -24.72 -28.88 10.92
CA GLY A 59 -23.50 -28.87 10.14
C GLY A 59 -22.68 -27.60 10.37
N GLY A 60 -21.42 -27.62 9.93
CA GLY A 60 -20.58 -26.44 10.00
C GLY A 60 -19.33 -26.53 9.14
N ILE A 61 -18.80 -25.36 8.81
CA ILE A 61 -17.56 -25.18 8.05
C ILE A 61 -16.73 -24.12 8.76
N ASN A 62 -15.47 -24.44 9.08
CA ASN A 62 -14.47 -23.43 9.40
C ASN A 62 -13.62 -23.20 8.16
N TYR A 63 -13.37 -21.94 7.84
CA TYR A 63 -12.63 -21.55 6.64
C TYR A 63 -11.79 -20.31 6.87
N LEU A 64 -10.80 -20.13 5.99
CA LEU A 64 -10.03 -18.90 5.90
C LEU A 64 -10.54 -18.08 4.72
N VAL A 65 -10.61 -16.76 4.93
CA VAL A 65 -10.78 -15.77 3.87
C VAL A 65 -9.43 -15.14 3.62
N TYR A 66 -8.91 -15.32 2.41
CA TYR A 66 -7.72 -14.63 1.93
C TYR A 66 -8.18 -13.45 1.07
N ALA A 67 -8.05 -12.24 1.59
CA ALA A 67 -8.45 -11.01 0.93
C ALA A 67 -7.22 -10.30 0.38
N TYR A 68 -7.22 -9.99 -0.92
CA TYR A 68 -6.08 -9.42 -1.60
C TYR A 68 -6.49 -8.26 -2.51
N THR A 69 -5.94 -7.08 -2.25
CA THR A 69 -6.15 -5.90 -3.09
C THR A 69 -4.83 -5.41 -3.66
N TYR A 70 -4.82 -5.07 -4.95
CA TYR A 70 -3.60 -4.76 -5.68
C TYR A 70 -3.85 -3.70 -6.75
N THR A 71 -2.85 -2.85 -6.99
CA THR A 71 -2.94 -1.72 -7.89
C THR A 71 -1.59 -1.40 -8.54
N ASP A 72 -1.53 -0.34 -9.33
CA ASP A 72 -0.31 0.13 -9.97
C ASP A 72 -0.18 1.65 -9.94
N THR A 73 1.06 2.12 -9.85
CA THR A 73 1.39 3.56 -9.77
C THR A 73 1.16 4.33 -11.08
N SER A 74 0.72 3.65 -12.14
CA SER A 74 0.43 4.21 -13.45
C SER A 74 -0.96 3.87 -13.99
N LEU A 75 -1.80 3.18 -13.21
CA LEU A 75 -3.16 2.78 -13.57
C LEU A 75 -4.19 3.40 -12.63
N LEU A 76 -5.39 3.69 -13.16
CA LEU A 76 -6.55 4.09 -12.35
C LEU A 76 -7.36 2.89 -11.84
N ASP A 77 -6.91 1.69 -12.18
CA ASP A 77 -7.57 0.46 -11.87
C ASP A 77 -6.86 -0.24 -10.71
N TRP A 78 -7.64 -0.96 -9.92
CA TRP A 78 -7.15 -1.87 -8.90
C TRP A 78 -8.06 -3.08 -8.82
N GLY A 79 -7.48 -4.20 -8.43
CA GLY A 79 -8.23 -5.42 -8.17
C GLY A 79 -8.52 -5.62 -6.69
N TYR A 80 -9.58 -6.38 -6.44
CA TYR A 80 -9.88 -6.99 -5.17
C TYR A 80 -10.28 -8.45 -5.41
N GLN A 81 -9.59 -9.36 -4.73
CA GLN A 81 -9.82 -10.79 -4.77
C GLN A 81 -10.13 -11.29 -3.37
N ILE A 82 -11.07 -12.22 -3.25
CA ILE A 82 -11.19 -13.09 -2.09
C ILE A 82 -11.04 -14.56 -2.53
N GLN A 83 -10.35 -15.33 -1.71
CA GLN A 83 -10.30 -16.78 -1.81
C GLN A 83 -10.81 -17.36 -0.49
N LEU A 84 -11.76 -18.28 -0.57
CA LEU A 84 -12.34 -18.99 0.55
C LEU A 84 -11.72 -20.38 0.58
N GLY A 85 -10.93 -20.68 1.61
CA GLY A 85 -10.27 -21.97 1.78
C GLY A 85 -10.83 -22.74 2.97
N MET A 86 -11.40 -23.92 2.72
CA MET A 86 -12.00 -24.75 3.77
C MET A 86 -10.91 -25.36 4.66
N VAL A 87 -11.05 -25.22 5.98
CA VAL A 87 -10.12 -25.77 6.97
C VAL A 87 -10.68 -27.05 7.58
N SER A 88 -11.96 -27.07 7.89
CA SER A 88 -12.65 -28.23 8.46
C SER A 88 -14.14 -28.15 8.21
N SER A 89 -14.81 -29.28 8.10
CA SER A 89 -16.26 -29.35 7.92
C SER A 89 -16.87 -30.54 8.65
N TRP A 90 -18.15 -30.44 9.03
CA TRP A 90 -18.92 -31.54 9.62
C TRP A 90 -20.41 -31.41 9.29
N GLY A 91 -21.14 -32.52 9.39
CA GLY A 91 -22.61 -32.55 9.23
C GLY A 91 -23.09 -32.23 7.81
N ALA A 92 -24.27 -31.59 7.71
CA ALA A 92 -25.02 -31.36 6.47
C ALA A 92 -24.42 -30.22 5.60
N VAL A 93 -23.19 -30.38 5.13
CA VAL A 93 -22.44 -29.37 4.35
C VAL A 93 -21.85 -29.89 3.04
N ALA A 94 -22.02 -31.18 2.73
CA ALA A 94 -21.63 -31.74 1.44
C ALA A 94 -22.44 -31.09 0.30
N GLY A 95 -21.78 -30.72 -0.80
CA GLY A 95 -22.44 -30.03 -1.92
C GLY A 95 -22.58 -28.52 -1.75
N THR A 96 -21.96 -27.92 -0.72
CA THR A 96 -21.95 -26.48 -0.53
C THR A 96 -21.28 -25.76 -1.70
N GLN A 97 -21.91 -24.69 -2.17
CA GLN A 97 -21.37 -23.77 -3.15
C GLN A 97 -21.24 -22.38 -2.54
N ALA A 98 -20.22 -21.64 -2.96
CA ALA A 98 -20.05 -20.23 -2.61
C ALA A 98 -20.24 -19.36 -3.84
N SER A 99 -20.85 -18.19 -3.66
CA SER A 99 -21.00 -17.17 -4.69
C SER A 99 -21.05 -15.80 -4.06
N GLY A 100 -20.88 -14.75 -4.84
CA GLY A 100 -20.91 -13.42 -4.29
C GLY A 100 -20.92 -12.29 -5.30
N THR A 101 -20.86 -11.09 -4.76
CA THR A 101 -20.84 -9.83 -5.50
C THR A 101 -19.76 -8.93 -4.92
N GLY A 102 -19.44 -7.87 -5.67
CA GLY A 102 -18.49 -6.87 -5.23
C GLY A 102 -19.01 -5.47 -5.51
N ALA A 103 -18.70 -4.57 -4.60
CA ALA A 103 -19.04 -3.17 -4.68
C ALA A 103 -17.77 -2.31 -4.55
N CYS A 104 -17.89 -1.05 -4.97
CA CYS A 104 -16.86 -0.05 -4.73
C CYS A 104 -17.49 1.15 -4.02
N ASN A 105 -16.89 1.55 -2.90
CA ASN A 105 -17.33 2.70 -2.12
C ASN A 105 -16.34 3.86 -2.32
N GLY A 106 -16.84 5.08 -2.53
CA GLY A 106 -16.01 6.28 -2.73
C GLY A 106 -15.82 6.66 -4.20
N LYS A 107 -14.62 7.11 -4.59
CA LYS A 107 -14.31 7.62 -5.94
C LYS A 107 -13.93 6.49 -6.90
N CYS A 108 -14.87 5.58 -7.11
CA CYS A 108 -14.68 4.43 -7.97
C CYS A 108 -15.99 3.77 -8.42
N LYS A 109 -15.85 2.82 -9.33
CA LYS A 109 -16.91 1.90 -9.77
C LYS A 109 -16.30 0.53 -10.06
N VAL A 110 -17.11 -0.52 -9.93
CA VAL A 110 -16.74 -1.86 -10.39
C VAL A 110 -16.90 -1.89 -11.91
N THR A 111 -15.87 -2.30 -12.63
CA THR A 111 -15.88 -2.43 -14.10
C THR A 111 -15.89 -3.88 -14.56
N ASP A 112 -15.47 -4.78 -13.69
CA ASP A 112 -15.46 -6.22 -13.95
C ASP A 112 -15.62 -6.97 -12.63
N ALA A 113 -16.33 -8.10 -12.67
CA ALA A 113 -16.74 -8.85 -11.49
C ALA A 113 -16.99 -10.31 -11.85
N SER A 114 -16.40 -11.22 -11.08
CA SER A 114 -16.66 -12.65 -11.21
C SER A 114 -16.59 -13.30 -9.84
N PHE A 115 -17.74 -13.76 -9.35
CA PHE A 115 -17.82 -14.72 -8.26
C PHE A 115 -19.07 -15.61 -8.44
N PRO A 116 -19.14 -16.38 -9.54
CA PRO A 116 -20.25 -17.28 -9.78
C PRO A 116 -20.29 -18.38 -8.71
N ALA A 117 -21.44 -19.05 -8.61
CA ALA A 117 -21.59 -20.25 -7.82
C ALA A 117 -20.55 -21.29 -8.24
N GLN A 118 -19.72 -21.68 -7.27
CA GLN A 118 -18.67 -22.67 -7.46
C GLN A 118 -18.60 -23.56 -6.22
N SER A 119 -18.18 -24.80 -6.41
CA SER A 119 -18.05 -25.77 -5.32
C SER A 119 -17.12 -25.23 -4.24
N PHE A 120 -17.46 -25.47 -2.98
CA PHE A 120 -16.61 -25.11 -1.85
C PHE A 120 -16.36 -26.34 -1.00
N THR A 121 -15.15 -26.89 -1.09
CA THR A 121 -14.77 -28.17 -0.46
C THR A 121 -13.34 -28.11 0.09
N MET A 122 -12.93 -29.12 0.87
CA MET A 122 -11.55 -29.27 1.36
C MET A 122 -10.46 -29.27 0.27
N THR A 123 -10.82 -29.53 -0.99
CA THR A 123 -9.86 -29.60 -2.12
C THR A 123 -10.16 -28.56 -3.22
N HIS A 124 -11.16 -27.70 -2.99
CA HIS A 124 -11.55 -26.69 -3.97
C HIS A 124 -11.92 -25.40 -3.25
N ASP A 125 -11.04 -24.42 -3.41
CA ASP A 125 -11.25 -23.08 -2.88
C ASP A 125 -12.19 -22.30 -3.80
N ALA A 126 -13.06 -21.49 -3.20
CA ALA A 126 -13.94 -20.61 -3.96
C ALA A 126 -13.32 -19.22 -4.11
N VAL A 127 -13.29 -18.68 -5.32
CA VAL A 127 -12.59 -17.43 -5.62
C VAL A 127 -13.54 -16.41 -6.25
N GLY A 128 -13.54 -15.20 -5.68
CA GLY A 128 -14.18 -14.02 -6.22
C GLY A 128 -13.16 -12.96 -6.58
N ASN A 129 -13.33 -12.30 -7.73
CA ASN A 129 -12.45 -11.21 -8.17
C ASN A 129 -13.24 -10.06 -8.78
N TRP A 130 -12.83 -8.84 -8.45
CA TRP A 130 -13.44 -7.59 -8.90
C TRP A 130 -12.37 -6.62 -9.33
N ILE A 131 -12.59 -5.96 -10.47
CA ILE A 131 -11.77 -4.84 -10.92
C ILE A 131 -12.56 -3.56 -10.69
N MET A 132 -11.91 -2.64 -10.00
CA MET A 132 -12.41 -1.30 -9.76
C MET A 132 -11.62 -0.28 -10.56
N THR A 133 -12.32 0.70 -11.11
CA THR A 133 -11.74 1.87 -11.77
C THR A 133 -12.05 3.11 -10.95
N SER A 134 -11.06 3.96 -10.73
CA SER A 134 -11.27 5.26 -10.11
C SER A 134 -12.12 6.21 -10.97
N THR A 135 -13.02 6.95 -10.32
CA THR A 135 -13.87 7.96 -10.97
C THR A 135 -13.31 9.38 -10.83
N ILE A 136 -12.05 9.54 -10.41
CA ILE A 136 -11.42 10.87 -10.38
C ILE A 136 -11.37 11.47 -11.78
N ALA A 137 -11.52 12.78 -11.86
CA ALA A 137 -11.27 13.47 -13.13
C ALA A 137 -9.79 13.35 -13.50
N THR A 138 -9.50 13.09 -14.77
CA THR A 138 -8.12 13.08 -15.28
C THR A 138 -7.62 14.47 -15.66
N ARG A 139 -8.48 15.50 -15.55
CA ARG A 139 -8.14 16.92 -15.74
C ARG A 139 -9.03 17.79 -14.83
N PRO A 140 -8.53 18.95 -14.35
CA PRO A 140 -7.16 19.46 -14.46
C PRO A 140 -6.15 18.63 -13.64
N LYS A 141 -4.87 19.00 -13.63
CA LYS A 141 -3.87 18.36 -12.75
C LYS A 141 -4.23 18.58 -11.27
N GLY A 142 -3.88 17.63 -10.41
CA GLY A 142 -4.06 17.74 -8.96
C GLY A 142 -5.25 16.96 -8.40
N GLN A 143 -6.05 16.34 -9.26
CA GLN A 143 -7.20 15.52 -8.88
C GLN A 143 -6.78 14.32 -8.05
N ARG A 144 -7.57 13.98 -7.03
CA ARG A 144 -7.34 12.87 -6.08
C ARG A 144 -8.68 12.29 -5.64
N GLY A 145 -8.67 11.02 -5.28
CA GLY A 145 -9.83 10.34 -4.71
C GLY A 145 -9.39 9.04 -4.06
N THR A 146 -10.18 8.60 -3.08
CA THR A 146 -10.03 7.30 -2.45
C THR A 146 -11.24 6.45 -2.77
N GLY A 147 -11.03 5.13 -2.89
CA GLY A 147 -12.12 4.17 -2.92
C GLY A 147 -11.73 2.88 -2.21
N THR A 148 -12.72 2.14 -1.74
CA THR A 148 -12.55 0.81 -1.14
C THR A 148 -13.34 -0.22 -1.95
N GLY A 149 -12.80 -1.41 -2.09
CA GLY A 149 -13.56 -2.57 -2.55
C GLY A 149 -14.32 -3.18 -1.39
N GLN A 150 -15.50 -3.75 -1.66
CA GLN A 150 -16.25 -4.56 -0.71
C GLN A 150 -16.68 -5.84 -1.42
N ALA A 151 -16.44 -6.98 -0.79
CA ALA A 151 -16.89 -8.29 -1.25
C ALA A 151 -18.04 -8.71 -0.35
N THR A 152 -19.07 -9.27 -0.96
CA THR A 152 -20.22 -9.85 -0.27
C THR A 152 -20.41 -11.27 -0.79
N TRP A 153 -20.48 -12.27 0.08
CA TRP A 153 -20.69 -13.65 -0.33
C TRP A 153 -21.61 -14.40 0.62
N ASN A 154 -22.23 -15.45 0.09
CA ASN A 154 -22.99 -16.42 0.86
C ASN A 154 -22.75 -17.83 0.33
N PHE A 155 -23.31 -18.79 1.05
CA PHE A 155 -23.24 -20.20 0.72
C PHE A 155 -24.63 -20.73 0.39
N THR A 156 -24.71 -21.64 -0.58
CA THR A 156 -25.92 -22.38 -0.91
C THR A 156 -25.64 -23.87 -0.87
N ASN A 157 -26.68 -24.65 -0.60
CA ASN A 157 -26.61 -26.11 -0.61
C ASN A 157 -27.98 -26.68 -1.02
N PRO A 158 -28.04 -27.71 -1.88
CA PRO A 158 -29.30 -28.34 -2.27
C PRO A 158 -30.12 -28.94 -1.12
N GLN A 159 -29.52 -29.14 0.05
CA GLN A 159 -30.18 -29.69 1.24
C GLN A 159 -30.64 -28.61 2.24
N TRP A 160 -30.38 -27.33 1.97
CA TRP A 160 -30.79 -26.23 2.85
C TRP A 160 -32.05 -25.55 2.32
N ASP A 161 -32.88 -25.04 3.23
CA ASP A 161 -34.10 -24.30 2.89
C ASP A 161 -33.81 -22.94 2.20
N GLY A 162 -32.58 -22.45 2.28
CA GLY A 162 -32.16 -21.19 1.68
C GLY A 162 -30.65 -20.95 1.77
N PRO A 163 -30.17 -19.81 1.22
CA PRO A 163 -28.76 -19.41 1.34
C PRO A 163 -28.40 -19.09 2.79
N SER A 164 -27.11 -19.13 3.10
CA SER A 164 -26.58 -18.59 4.35
C SER A 164 -26.80 -17.07 4.43
N THR A 165 -26.60 -16.52 5.62
CA THR A 165 -26.43 -15.07 5.77
C THR A 165 -25.25 -14.58 4.94
N ASP A 166 -25.36 -13.36 4.43
CA ASP A 166 -24.27 -12.71 3.72
C ASP A 166 -23.13 -12.37 4.69
N MET A 167 -21.91 -12.66 4.24
CA MET A 167 -20.68 -12.16 4.84
C MET A 167 -20.16 -11.01 3.98
N THR A 168 -19.60 -9.98 4.62
CA THR A 168 -19.02 -8.84 3.92
C THR A 168 -17.59 -8.56 4.38
N LEU A 169 -16.71 -8.21 3.46
CA LEU A 169 -15.33 -7.81 3.77
C LEU A 169 -14.87 -6.66 2.88
N GLY A 170 -14.52 -5.54 3.50
CA GLY A 170 -14.00 -4.34 2.84
C GLY A 170 -12.47 -4.31 2.78
N THR A 171 -11.93 -3.71 1.72
CA THR A 171 -10.52 -3.38 1.61
C THR A 171 -10.17 -2.10 2.39
N LEU A 172 -8.87 -1.85 2.51
CA LEU A 172 -8.34 -0.52 2.82
C LEU A 172 -8.61 0.47 1.68
N ASP A 173 -8.49 1.77 1.96
CA ASP A 173 -8.54 2.80 0.92
C ASP A 173 -7.45 2.56 -0.13
N VAL A 174 -7.82 2.64 -1.39
CA VAL A 174 -6.91 2.83 -2.52
C VAL A 174 -7.00 4.30 -2.92
N ARG A 175 -5.88 5.03 -2.87
CA ARG A 175 -5.81 6.42 -3.32
C ARG A 175 -5.37 6.46 -4.76
N CYS A 176 -6.23 6.99 -5.62
CA CYS A 176 -5.93 7.29 -7.00
C CYS A 176 -5.78 8.81 -7.19
N ASP A 177 -4.83 9.23 -8.01
CA ASP A 177 -4.62 10.67 -8.26
C ASP A 177 -4.00 10.97 -9.64
N ARG A 178 -4.02 12.25 -10.00
CA ARG A 178 -3.19 12.85 -11.06
C ARG A 178 -2.46 14.07 -10.49
N ALA A 179 -1.91 13.91 -9.29
CA ALA A 179 -1.34 14.99 -8.50
C ALA A 179 0.17 14.86 -8.27
N LEU A 180 0.81 13.79 -8.77
CA LEU A 180 2.24 13.58 -8.62
C LEU A 180 3.06 14.72 -9.26
N PRO A 181 3.93 15.42 -8.52
CA PRO A 181 4.83 16.42 -9.11
C PRO A 181 5.76 15.79 -10.14
N GLY A 182 5.95 16.46 -11.29
CA GLY A 182 6.81 15.96 -12.37
C GLY A 182 6.26 14.79 -13.20
N ASN A 183 5.11 14.21 -12.82
CA ASN A 183 4.49 13.12 -13.56
C ASN A 183 3.02 13.45 -13.87
N THR A 184 2.62 13.31 -15.13
CA THR A 184 1.25 13.59 -15.58
C THR A 184 0.38 12.32 -15.64
N LYS A 185 0.96 11.12 -15.52
CA LYS A 185 0.20 9.87 -15.55
C LYS A 185 -0.61 9.71 -14.26
N PRO A 186 -1.92 9.40 -14.36
CA PRO A 186 -2.68 9.01 -13.20
C PRO A 186 -2.19 7.66 -12.67
N GLY A 187 -2.55 7.33 -11.44
CA GLY A 187 -2.09 6.10 -10.79
C GLY A 187 -2.71 5.94 -9.40
N CYS A 188 -2.58 4.75 -8.84
CA CYS A 188 -3.16 4.42 -7.55
C CYS A 188 -2.10 3.82 -6.61
N VAL A 189 -2.32 3.96 -5.30
CA VAL A 189 -1.47 3.42 -4.23
C VAL A 189 -2.31 3.08 -2.99
N MET A 190 -1.74 2.26 -2.10
CA MET A 190 -2.19 2.11 -0.72
C MET A 190 -1.64 3.29 0.11
N PRO A 191 -2.44 4.32 0.46
CA PRO A 191 -1.97 5.50 1.17
C PRO A 191 -1.56 5.21 2.63
N GLN A 192 -2.03 4.10 3.22
CA GLN A 192 -1.71 3.69 4.59
C GLN A 192 -0.29 3.12 4.70
N TYR A 193 0.25 2.57 3.61
CA TYR A 193 1.65 2.15 3.57
C TYR A 193 2.58 3.35 3.67
N ILE A 194 3.45 3.37 4.68
CA ILE A 194 4.49 4.39 4.87
C ILE A 194 5.75 3.97 4.10
N PRO A 195 6.07 4.61 2.95
CA PRO A 195 7.21 4.21 2.16
C PRO A 195 8.52 4.59 2.84
N GLN A 196 9.59 3.87 2.52
CA GLN A 196 10.89 4.06 3.12
C GLN A 196 11.97 4.32 2.07
N MET A 197 12.62 5.48 2.16
CA MET A 197 13.80 5.77 1.37
C MET A 197 14.99 5.01 1.95
N VAL A 198 15.65 4.18 1.15
CA VAL A 198 16.79 3.39 1.64
C VAL A 198 18.09 4.00 1.12
N TYR A 199 19.01 4.26 2.05
CA TYR A 199 20.40 4.57 1.76
C TYR A 199 21.31 3.59 2.49
N SER A 200 22.55 3.39 2.03
CA SER A 200 23.51 2.47 2.67
C SER A 200 24.87 3.13 2.86
N LYS A 201 25.51 2.86 4.01
CA LYS A 201 26.87 3.33 4.31
C LYS A 201 27.95 2.56 3.55
N SER A 202 27.61 1.43 2.96
CA SER A 202 28.43 0.62 2.05
C SER A 202 27.98 0.73 0.59
N GLY A 203 26.99 1.59 0.29
CA GLY A 203 26.41 1.76 -1.04
C GLY A 203 27.00 2.91 -1.87
N ALA A 204 26.21 3.43 -2.82
CA ALA A 204 26.66 4.42 -3.82
C ALA A 204 26.91 5.85 -3.28
N TYR A 205 26.40 6.18 -2.09
CA TYR A 205 26.49 7.53 -1.49
C TYR A 205 26.75 7.45 0.04
N PRO A 206 27.89 6.86 0.45
CA PRO A 206 28.17 6.56 1.86
C PRO A 206 28.29 7.81 2.75
N GLU A 207 28.78 8.95 2.24
CA GLU A 207 28.86 10.19 3.04
C GLU A 207 27.47 10.78 3.34
N LEU A 208 26.54 10.69 2.37
CA LEU A 208 25.13 11.06 2.56
C LEU A 208 24.47 10.18 3.62
N ALA A 209 24.64 8.85 3.49
CA ALA A 209 24.09 7.89 4.44
C ALA A 209 24.59 8.15 5.88
N LYS A 210 25.90 8.39 6.03
CA LYS A 210 26.52 8.74 7.33
C LYS A 210 26.00 10.07 7.89
N HIS A 211 25.77 11.08 7.04
CA HIS A 211 25.21 12.35 7.51
C HIS A 211 23.76 12.19 8.00
N ILE A 212 22.92 11.46 7.26
CA ILE A 212 21.53 11.19 7.66
C ILE A 212 21.48 10.37 8.93
N GLU A 213 22.33 9.33 9.07
CA GLU A 213 22.41 8.53 10.30
C GLU A 213 22.79 9.40 11.50
N TYR A 214 23.79 10.28 11.35
CA TYR A 214 24.17 11.23 12.41
C TYR A 214 23.00 12.16 12.77
N ALA A 215 22.31 12.71 11.78
CA ALA A 215 21.15 13.58 11.97
C ALA A 215 20.02 12.87 12.74
N GLN A 216 19.71 11.63 12.38
CA GLN A 216 18.67 10.82 13.04
C GLN A 216 19.08 10.37 14.44
N ASN A 217 20.29 9.84 14.62
CA ASN A 217 20.71 9.18 15.85
C ASN A 217 21.28 10.14 16.89
N THR A 218 22.05 11.14 16.46
CA THR A 218 22.73 12.08 17.37
C THR A 218 21.86 13.31 17.61
N LYS A 219 21.37 13.94 16.53
CA LYS A 219 20.51 15.13 16.65
C LYS A 219 19.03 14.82 16.91
N LYS A 220 18.65 13.54 16.94
CA LYS A 220 17.26 13.07 17.17
C LYS A 220 16.25 13.67 16.18
N LEU A 221 16.70 13.98 14.96
CA LEU A 221 15.84 14.52 13.92
C LEU A 221 14.88 13.43 13.39
N PRO A 222 13.69 13.81 12.89
CA PRO A 222 12.66 12.87 12.45
C PRO A 222 13.07 12.09 11.21
N GLY A 223 12.30 11.06 10.86
CA GLY A 223 12.41 10.29 9.64
C GLY A 223 13.17 8.99 9.77
N LYS A 224 13.50 8.55 10.99
CA LYS A 224 14.23 7.29 11.20
C LYS A 224 13.33 6.07 11.01
N HIS A 225 13.80 5.07 10.26
CA HIS A 225 13.18 3.75 10.19
C HIS A 225 12.85 3.18 11.59
N GLY A 226 11.72 2.46 11.70
CA GLY A 226 11.26 1.87 12.96
C GLY A 226 10.73 2.88 13.97
N THR A 227 10.39 4.10 13.54
CA THR A 227 9.84 5.15 14.41
C THR A 227 8.55 5.74 13.84
N THR A 228 7.79 6.43 14.70
CA THR A 228 6.57 7.15 14.33
C THR A 228 6.80 8.64 14.06
N LYS A 229 8.06 9.11 14.11
CA LYS A 229 8.44 10.49 13.78
C LYS A 229 8.70 10.60 12.29
N TYR A 230 7.65 10.72 11.48
CA TYR A 230 7.75 10.69 10.01
C TYR A 230 8.38 11.95 9.41
N LEU A 231 8.95 11.80 8.20
CA LEU A 231 9.06 12.93 7.27
C LEU A 231 7.75 13.08 6.50
N THR A 232 7.35 14.32 6.21
CA THR A 232 6.21 14.62 5.34
C THR A 232 6.63 15.43 4.13
N ARG A 233 6.20 15.00 2.95
CA ARG A 233 6.62 15.61 1.69
C ARG A 233 6.12 17.05 1.54
N LEU A 234 7.01 17.91 1.07
CA LEU A 234 6.76 19.28 0.64
C LEU A 234 7.00 19.39 -0.87
N THR A 235 6.08 20.04 -1.58
CA THR A 235 6.09 20.19 -3.05
C THR A 235 6.11 21.65 -3.51
N ASP A 236 5.79 22.60 -2.62
CA ASP A 236 5.89 24.04 -2.89
C ASP A 236 7.35 24.46 -3.14
N ALA A 237 7.65 24.90 -4.36
CA ALA A 237 9.01 25.23 -4.78
C ALA A 237 9.61 26.41 -3.99
N ALA A 238 8.81 27.40 -3.59
CA ALA A 238 9.27 28.55 -2.83
C ALA A 238 9.68 28.13 -1.41
N LYS A 239 8.89 27.28 -0.76
CA LYS A 239 9.20 26.73 0.56
C LYS A 239 10.41 25.79 0.53
N ILE A 240 10.53 24.97 -0.51
CA ILE A 240 11.73 24.13 -0.73
C ILE A 240 12.97 25.02 -0.86
N LYS A 241 12.90 26.11 -1.65
CA LYS A 241 14.00 27.06 -1.78
C LYS A 241 14.34 27.73 -0.44
N LYS A 242 13.33 28.11 0.37
CA LYS A 242 13.55 28.66 1.72
C LYS A 242 14.25 27.65 2.64
N ASN A 243 13.83 26.38 2.63
CA ASN A 243 14.49 25.31 3.38
C ASN A 243 15.96 25.18 2.99
N ARG A 244 16.24 25.10 1.68
CA ARG A 244 17.61 24.97 1.16
C ARG A 244 18.47 26.19 1.47
N ASN A 245 17.94 27.39 1.32
CA ASN A 245 18.69 28.62 1.59
C ASN A 245 19.00 28.76 3.09
N LYS A 246 18.11 28.30 3.98
CA LYS A 246 18.37 28.32 5.42
C LYS A 246 19.40 27.28 5.84
N ALA A 247 19.29 26.06 5.32
CA ALA A 247 20.22 24.98 5.66
C ALA A 247 21.57 25.14 4.95
N CYS A 248 21.59 25.55 3.69
CA CYS A 248 22.75 25.58 2.81
C CYS A 248 22.86 26.91 2.02
N PRO A 249 22.97 28.08 2.68
CA PRO A 249 23.06 29.37 2.00
C PRO A 249 24.27 29.45 1.06
N SER A 250 24.19 30.29 0.03
CA SER A 250 25.28 30.48 -0.95
C SER A 250 26.56 30.97 -0.29
N SER A 251 26.47 31.75 0.78
CA SER A 251 27.61 32.28 1.55
C SER A 251 28.48 31.23 2.25
N LEU A 252 28.04 29.97 2.35
CA LEU A 252 28.88 28.92 2.92
C LEU A 252 30.09 28.60 2.03
N HIS A 253 31.27 28.57 2.63
CA HIS A 253 32.44 28.00 1.98
C HIS A 253 32.19 26.53 1.62
N ARG A 254 32.40 26.18 0.35
CA ARG A 254 32.28 24.81 -0.17
C ARG A 254 33.66 24.38 -0.66
N PRO A 255 34.36 23.51 0.08
CA PRO A 255 35.64 22.98 -0.38
C PRO A 255 35.52 22.30 -1.75
N ALA A 256 36.62 22.26 -2.50
CA ALA A 256 36.66 21.59 -3.79
C ALA A 256 36.13 20.14 -3.69
N GLY A 257 35.26 19.75 -4.61
CA GLY A 257 34.64 18.42 -4.64
C GLY A 257 33.58 18.16 -3.56
N LYS A 258 33.27 19.14 -2.70
CA LYS A 258 32.23 19.03 -1.66
C LYS A 258 31.04 19.92 -1.96
N SER A 259 29.87 19.51 -1.48
CA SER A 259 28.64 20.28 -1.52
C SER A 259 27.91 20.18 -0.18
N CYS A 260 27.06 21.15 0.11
CA CYS A 260 26.29 21.20 1.33
C CYS A 260 25.09 20.24 1.24
N ASP A 261 25.03 19.26 2.14
CA ASP A 261 23.88 18.38 2.35
C ASP A 261 23.12 18.78 3.60
N GLU A 262 21.82 18.51 3.61
CA GLU A 262 20.86 18.97 4.61
C GLU A 262 19.86 17.88 5.00
N TYR A 263 19.62 17.75 6.30
CA TYR A 263 18.59 16.85 6.84
C TYR A 263 17.84 17.51 8.01
N PRO A 264 16.50 17.46 8.08
CA PRO A 264 15.58 16.86 7.09
C PRO A 264 15.66 17.52 5.72
N PHE A 265 15.34 16.77 4.66
CA PHE A 265 15.50 17.23 3.28
C PHE A 265 14.70 18.52 3.01
N ALA A 266 15.19 19.42 2.16
CA ALA A 266 14.44 20.62 1.81
C ALA A 266 13.05 20.36 1.21
N SER A 267 12.85 19.20 0.58
CA SER A 267 11.56 18.70 0.09
C SER A 267 10.67 18.09 1.17
N THR A 268 10.85 18.46 2.44
CA THR A 268 10.00 18.03 3.55
C THR A 268 9.52 19.21 4.38
N TRP A 269 8.37 19.06 5.03
CA TRP A 269 7.88 20.06 5.98
C TRP A 269 8.75 20.18 7.23
N GLN A 270 9.55 19.16 7.56
CA GLN A 270 10.52 19.21 8.65
C GLN A 270 11.86 19.86 8.24
N GLY A 271 11.98 20.34 6.99
CA GLY A 271 13.14 21.06 6.51
C GLY A 271 13.43 22.34 7.31
N ALA A 272 14.64 22.87 7.17
CA ALA A 272 15.20 23.89 8.06
C ALA A 272 14.34 25.14 8.28
N SER A 273 13.56 25.59 7.28
CA SER A 273 12.72 26.79 7.37
C SER A 273 11.26 26.48 7.70
N THR A 274 10.71 25.37 7.22
CA THR A 274 9.31 25.00 7.42
C THR A 274 9.06 24.23 8.71
N GLY A 275 10.08 23.55 9.23
CA GLY A 275 10.05 22.92 10.55
C GLY A 275 10.44 23.90 11.66
N ASN A 276 10.71 23.36 12.85
CA ASN A 276 11.03 24.15 14.05
C ASN A 276 12.46 24.72 14.05
N GLY A 277 13.10 24.87 12.89
CA GLY A 277 14.47 25.38 12.77
C GLY A 277 15.58 24.39 13.12
N THR A 278 15.27 23.17 13.57
CA THR A 278 16.24 22.12 13.87
C THR A 278 16.62 21.35 12.61
N TYR A 279 17.90 21.36 12.25
CA TYR A 279 18.43 20.62 11.10
C TYR A 279 19.90 20.22 11.30
N SER A 280 20.36 19.33 10.44
CA SER A 280 21.75 18.98 10.26
C SER A 280 22.21 19.41 8.88
N ARG A 281 23.43 19.94 8.83
CA ARG A 281 24.15 20.27 7.61
C ARG A 281 25.52 19.59 7.67
N ARG A 282 26.00 19.08 6.53
CA ARG A 282 27.38 18.63 6.37
C ARG A 282 27.87 18.87 4.95
N MET A 283 29.14 19.24 4.81
CA MET A 283 29.81 19.23 3.50
C MET A 283 30.18 17.80 3.16
N ILE A 284 29.58 17.24 2.11
CA ILE A 284 29.83 15.88 1.65
C ILE A 284 30.25 15.88 0.17
N ASN A 285 30.78 14.76 -0.31
CA ASN A 285 31.14 14.59 -1.72
C ASN A 285 30.00 15.05 -2.64
N ALA A 286 30.31 15.97 -3.56
CA ALA A 286 29.31 16.65 -4.39
C ALA A 286 28.56 15.67 -5.31
N THR A 287 29.26 14.68 -5.86
CA THR A 287 28.67 13.64 -6.72
C THR A 287 27.71 12.75 -5.93
N GLN A 288 28.10 12.32 -4.73
CA GLN A 288 27.22 11.53 -3.86
C GLN A 288 25.96 12.30 -3.47
N ASN A 289 26.10 13.59 -3.12
CA ASN A 289 24.96 14.42 -2.74
C ASN A 289 23.97 14.60 -3.90
N LYS A 290 24.49 14.94 -5.09
CA LYS A 290 23.68 15.08 -6.31
C LYS A 290 22.93 13.78 -6.63
N ASN A 291 23.63 12.65 -6.67
CA ASN A 291 23.04 11.37 -7.04
C ASN A 291 22.07 10.84 -5.98
N GLY A 292 22.34 11.09 -4.69
CA GLY A 292 21.38 10.81 -3.62
C GLY A 292 20.11 11.65 -3.75
N GLY A 293 20.23 12.93 -4.10
CA GLY A 293 19.09 13.78 -4.42
C GLY A 293 18.24 13.24 -5.59
N VAL A 294 18.89 12.71 -6.64
CA VAL A 294 18.20 12.02 -7.76
C VAL A 294 17.48 10.76 -7.27
N ALA A 295 18.14 9.95 -6.43
CA ALA A 295 17.52 8.75 -5.86
C ALA A 295 16.29 9.09 -5.01
N LEU A 296 16.34 10.17 -4.21
CA LEU A 296 15.18 10.67 -3.45
C LEU A 296 14.04 11.12 -4.36
N ALA A 297 14.35 11.83 -5.45
CA ALA A 297 13.35 12.26 -6.43
C ALA A 297 12.65 11.06 -7.08
N ASN A 298 13.41 10.03 -7.45
CA ASN A 298 12.89 8.79 -8.01
C ASN A 298 12.05 8.03 -6.98
N PHE A 299 12.49 7.94 -5.73
CA PHE A 299 11.71 7.35 -4.63
C PHE A 299 10.32 7.99 -4.50
N TYR A 300 10.24 9.32 -4.61
CA TYR A 300 8.96 10.02 -4.60
C TYR A 300 8.06 9.65 -5.78
N ILE A 301 8.63 9.45 -6.96
CA ILE A 301 7.88 9.07 -8.17
C ILE A 301 7.39 7.63 -8.05
N TYR A 302 8.29 6.69 -7.76
CA TYR A 302 7.97 5.26 -7.66
C TYR A 302 6.95 4.94 -6.59
N ASN A 303 6.91 5.70 -5.50
CA ASN A 303 5.93 5.51 -4.44
C ASN A 303 4.74 6.47 -4.55
N ARG A 304 4.66 7.30 -5.61
CA ARG A 304 3.69 8.39 -5.75
C ARG A 304 3.49 9.19 -4.45
N ILE A 305 4.58 9.70 -3.88
CA ILE A 305 4.55 10.46 -2.64
C ILE A 305 4.11 11.89 -2.95
N LEU A 306 2.89 12.23 -2.53
CA LEU A 306 2.28 13.54 -2.73
C LEU A 306 2.59 14.50 -1.60
N GLU A 307 2.22 15.76 -1.77
CA GLU A 307 2.19 16.76 -0.72
C GLU A 307 1.56 16.20 0.57
N LYS A 308 2.29 16.34 1.69
CA LYS A 308 1.98 15.84 3.05
C LYS A 308 2.01 14.32 3.24
N ASP A 309 2.26 13.51 2.21
CA ASP A 309 2.48 12.07 2.40
C ASP A 309 3.65 11.82 3.34
N LYS A 310 3.46 10.87 4.25
CA LYS A 310 4.45 10.43 5.24
C LYS A 310 5.41 9.43 4.61
N PHE A 311 6.68 9.51 4.98
CA PHE A 311 7.69 8.51 4.65
C PHE A 311 8.79 8.49 5.72
N LEU A 312 9.59 7.43 5.71
CA LEU A 312 10.78 7.28 6.55
C LEU A 312 12.04 7.13 5.68
N VAL A 313 13.20 7.20 6.32
CA VAL A 313 14.51 6.96 5.71
C VAL A 313 15.22 5.89 6.53
N TRP A 314 15.61 4.81 5.87
CA TRP A 314 16.36 3.71 6.45
C TRP A 314 17.81 3.78 5.99
N ILE A 315 18.72 3.90 6.95
CA ILE A 315 20.16 3.74 6.70
C ILE A 315 20.53 2.30 6.98
N LYS A 316 20.87 1.56 5.93
CA LYS A 316 21.47 0.23 6.04
C LYS A 316 22.96 0.33 6.34
N SER A 317 23.43 -0.64 7.12
CA SER A 317 24.84 -0.85 7.47
C SER A 317 25.75 -0.85 6.24
#